data_AF-A0A829QBI0-F1
#
_entry.id   AF-A0A829QBI0-F1
#
_cell.length_a   1.000
_cell.length_b   1.000
_cell.length_c   1.000
_cell.angle_alpha   90.00
_cell.angle_beta   90.00
_cell.angle_gamma   90.00
#
_symmetry.space_group_name_H-M   'P 1'
#
loop_
_entity.id
_entity.type
_entity.pdbx_description
1 polymer ?
#
loop_
_entity_poly.entity_id
_entity_poly.type
_entity_poly.pdbx_seq_one_letter_code
_entity_poly.pdbx_strand_id
1 'polypeptide(L)'
;MSSLDPELSLEGLLSSQSPVQRRGPFPPIADYAFLSDWENTCLIASNGSVEWMCVPRPDSPSIFGAVLDRGAGHFRIAPYGHNVPAPRAATCRAA
;
A
#
# COMPACT_ATOMS: atom_id res chain seq x y z
N MET A 1 19.94 -40.89 18.62
CA MET A 1 18.97 -39.86 19.07
C MET A 1 19.53 -38.50 18.70
N SER A 2 19.39 -38.14 17.42
CA SER A 2 18.36 -37.22 16.87
C SER A 2 19.03 -35.87 16.67
N SER A 3 19.82 -35.76 15.61
CA SER A 3 19.38 -35.19 14.33
C SER A 3 19.00 -33.73 14.53
N LEU A 4 19.97 -32.87 14.19
CA LEU A 4 19.74 -31.48 13.85
C LEU A 4 18.59 -31.43 12.83
N ASP A 5 17.53 -30.69 13.13
CA ASP A 5 16.47 -30.37 12.18
C ASP A 5 16.80 -29.00 11.54
N PRO A 6 17.47 -28.96 10.37
CA PRO A 6 17.74 -27.71 9.65
C PRO A 6 16.50 -27.11 8.96
N GLU A 7 15.35 -27.78 8.99
CA GLU A 7 14.13 -27.36 8.28
C GLU A 7 13.33 -26.25 8.96
N LEU A 8 13.50 -26.02 10.26
CA LEU A 8 12.70 -25.05 11.01
C LEU A 8 13.07 -23.57 10.76
N SER A 9 14.20 -23.32 10.07
CA SER A 9 14.66 -21.96 9.74
C SER A 9 14.22 -21.48 8.35
N LEU A 10 13.82 -22.39 7.45
CA LEU A 10 13.42 -22.03 6.08
C LEU A 10 11.91 -21.71 5.98
N GLU A 11 11.10 -22.37 6.80
CA GLU A 11 9.65 -22.12 6.95
C GLU A 11 9.37 -20.68 7.45
N GLY A 12 10.26 -20.10 8.27
CA GLY A 12 10.13 -18.74 8.78
C GLY A 12 10.40 -17.63 7.76
N LEU A 13 11.22 -17.90 6.73
CA LEU A 13 11.54 -16.95 5.65
C LEU A 13 10.50 -16.97 4.52
N LEU A 14 9.76 -18.06 4.37
CA LEU A 14 8.70 -18.20 3.36
C LEU A 14 7.36 -17.57 3.80
N SER A 15 7.20 -17.25 5.09
CA SER A 15 6.01 -16.56 5.63
C SER A 15 6.05 -15.03 5.48
N SER A 16 7.01 -14.48 4.75
CA SER A 16 7.05 -13.06 4.37
C SER A 16 6.47 -12.79 2.98
N GLN A 17 5.57 -13.65 2.49
CA GLN A 17 4.70 -13.24 1.39
C GLN A 17 3.63 -12.31 1.97
N SER A 18 3.99 -11.03 2.08
CA SER A 18 3.01 -9.97 2.30
C SER A 18 1.86 -10.18 1.31
N PRO A 19 0.59 -10.20 1.76
CA PRO A 19 -0.52 -10.22 0.83
C PRO A 19 -0.37 -8.97 -0.05
N VAL A 20 -0.86 -9.03 -1.28
CA VAL A 20 -0.72 -8.01 -2.33
C VAL A 20 0.49 -8.20 -3.26
N GLN A 21 0.65 -9.41 -3.79
CA GLN A 21 1.05 -9.56 -5.19
C GLN A 21 -0.18 -9.99 -5.99
N ARG A 22 -1.17 -9.09 -6.11
CA ARG A 22 -2.36 -9.36 -6.93
C ARG A 22 -2.04 -9.08 -8.40
N ARG A 23 -2.12 -10.15 -9.18
CA ARG A 23 -1.92 -10.21 -10.64
C ARG A 23 -2.93 -9.31 -11.37
N GLY A 24 -2.56 -8.08 -11.65
CA GLY A 24 -3.30 -7.16 -12.49
C GLY A 24 -2.62 -5.80 -12.55
N PRO A 25 -2.82 -5.00 -13.61
CA PRO A 25 -2.34 -3.62 -13.64
C PRO A 25 -3.02 -2.78 -12.55
N PHE A 26 -4.19 -3.20 -12.07
CA PHE A 26 -4.92 -2.58 -10.97
C PHE A 26 -4.79 -3.43 -9.70
N PRO A 27 -4.46 -2.82 -8.55
CA PRO A 27 -4.64 -3.45 -7.27
C PRO A 27 -6.14 -3.66 -7.05
N PRO A 28 -6.52 -4.68 -6.28
CA PRO A 28 -7.90 -4.85 -5.86
C PRO A 28 -8.35 -3.64 -5.04
N ILE A 29 -9.64 -3.33 -5.11
CA ILE A 29 -10.21 -2.19 -4.37
C ILE A 29 -9.99 -2.27 -2.85
N ALA A 30 -9.91 -3.50 -2.31
CA ALA A 30 -9.70 -3.74 -0.88
C ALA A 30 -8.30 -3.35 -0.37
N ASP A 31 -7.32 -3.20 -1.26
CA ASP A 31 -5.94 -2.87 -0.86
C ASP A 31 -5.69 -1.35 -0.87
N TYR A 32 -6.73 -0.55 -1.16
CA TYR A 32 -6.69 0.90 -1.09
C TYR A 32 -7.10 1.39 0.30
N ALA A 33 -6.33 2.35 0.81
CA ALA A 33 -6.71 3.13 1.98
C ALA A 33 -7.57 4.32 1.56
N PHE A 34 -8.70 4.47 2.22
CA PHE A 34 -9.55 5.65 2.12
C PHE A 34 -9.13 6.67 3.17
N LEU A 35 -8.74 7.87 2.74
CA LEU A 35 -8.38 8.98 3.62
C LEU A 35 -9.31 10.16 3.36
N SER A 36 -9.84 10.76 4.42
CA SER A 36 -10.71 11.93 4.33
C SER A 36 -10.46 12.86 5.52
N ASP A 37 -10.52 14.15 5.26
CA ASP A 37 -10.32 15.26 6.20
C ASP A 37 -11.58 16.13 6.34
N TRP A 38 -12.77 15.55 6.11
CA TRP A 38 -14.08 16.22 6.07
C TRP A 38 -14.31 17.16 4.87
N GLU A 39 -13.26 17.70 4.27
CA GLU A 39 -13.36 18.57 3.09
C GLU A 39 -13.03 17.83 1.79
N ASN A 40 -12.24 16.76 1.88
CA ASN A 40 -11.76 16.01 0.73
C ASN A 40 -11.72 14.51 1.05
N THR A 41 -11.51 13.72 0.00
CA THR A 41 -11.40 12.28 0.03
C THR A 41 -10.36 11.85 -0.98
N CYS A 42 -9.48 10.94 -0.58
CA CYS A 42 -8.52 10.32 -1.48
C CYS A 42 -8.38 8.80 -1.27
N LEU A 43 -8.04 8.11 -2.35
CA LEU A 43 -7.71 6.68 -2.34
C LEU A 43 -6.20 6.52 -2.52
N ILE A 44 -5.59 5.78 -1.61
CA ILE A 44 -4.14 5.57 -1.55
C ILE A 44 -3.85 4.08 -1.68
N ALA A 45 -3.05 3.69 -2.66
CA ALA A 45 -2.56 2.32 -2.80
C ALA A 45 -1.51 1.99 -1.72
N SER A 46 -1.30 0.70 -1.44
CA SER A 46 -0.35 0.21 -0.42
C SER A 46 1.11 0.62 -0.63
N ASN A 47 1.47 1.11 -1.82
CA ASN A 47 2.80 1.65 -2.16
C ASN A 47 2.95 3.17 -1.88
N GLY A 48 1.94 3.81 -1.29
CA GLY A 48 1.92 5.26 -1.03
C GLY A 48 1.53 6.13 -2.23
N SER A 49 0.95 5.53 -3.27
CA SER A 49 0.41 6.23 -4.43
C SER A 49 -1.03 6.70 -4.20
N VAL A 50 -1.26 8.01 -4.24
CA VAL A 50 -2.59 8.63 -4.32
C VAL A 50 -3.11 8.45 -5.75
N GLU A 51 -4.14 7.63 -5.88
CA GLU A 51 -4.71 7.25 -7.19
C GLU A 51 -6.05 7.92 -7.47
N TRP A 52 -6.70 8.47 -6.46
CA TRP A 52 -7.96 9.21 -6.58
C TRP A 52 -8.00 10.36 -5.57
N MET A 53 -8.49 11.53 -5.97
CA MET A 53 -8.69 12.69 -5.09
C MET A 53 -9.67 13.70 -5.72
N CYS A 54 -10.59 14.27 -4.95
CA CYS A 54 -11.58 15.25 -5.42
C CYS A 54 -11.36 16.62 -4.78
N VAL A 55 -10.69 17.56 -5.47
CA VAL A 55 -10.39 18.90 -4.94
C VAL A 55 -11.18 19.96 -5.74
N PRO A 56 -11.74 21.02 -5.12
CA PRO A 56 -11.64 21.42 -3.70
C PRO A 56 -12.77 20.91 -2.80
N ARG A 57 -13.78 20.23 -3.35
CA ARG A 57 -14.92 19.68 -2.62
C ARG A 57 -15.05 18.18 -2.92
N PRO A 58 -15.67 17.38 -2.03
CA PRO A 58 -15.78 15.94 -2.26
C PRO A 58 -16.67 15.59 -3.47
N ASP A 59 -17.55 16.51 -3.91
CA ASP A 59 -18.40 16.34 -5.10
C ASP A 59 -17.73 16.79 -6.42
N SER A 60 -16.53 17.37 -6.35
CA SER A 60 -15.85 17.94 -7.50
C SER A 60 -15.24 16.85 -8.39
N PRO A 61 -14.95 17.14 -9.68
CA PRO A 61 -14.31 16.17 -10.55
C PRO A 61 -12.97 15.68 -9.95
N SER A 62 -12.73 14.38 -10.04
CA SER A 62 -11.50 13.77 -9.55
C SER A 62 -10.29 14.27 -10.35
N ILE A 63 -9.26 14.75 -9.66
CA ILE A 63 -7.99 15.19 -10.26
C ILE A 63 -7.12 13.99 -10.67
N PHE A 64 -7.19 12.91 -9.90
CA PHE A 64 -6.52 11.65 -10.19
C PHE A 64 -7.55 10.57 -10.49
N GLY A 65 -7.27 9.75 -11.49
CA GLY A 65 -8.16 8.67 -11.93
C GLY A 65 -7.45 7.32 -12.08
N ALA A 66 -6.27 7.14 -11.47
CA ALA A 66 -5.44 5.95 -11.67
C ALA A 66 -6.09 4.62 -11.24
N VAL A 67 -7.18 4.69 -10.45
CA VAL A 67 -8.01 3.52 -10.13
C VAL A 67 -8.88 3.05 -11.30
N LEU A 68 -9.28 3.97 -12.21
CA LEU A 68 -10.08 3.69 -13.39
C LEU A 68 -9.21 3.52 -14.65
N ASP A 69 -8.18 4.35 -14.78
CA ASP A 69 -7.22 4.33 -15.87
C ASP A 69 -5.84 4.74 -15.38
N ARG A 70 -4.82 3.88 -15.56
CA ARG A 70 -3.43 4.17 -15.17
C ARG A 70 -2.86 5.40 -15.88
N GLY A 71 -3.43 5.81 -17.03
CA GLY A 71 -3.08 7.03 -17.75
C GLY A 71 -3.65 8.32 -17.13
N ALA A 72 -4.66 8.23 -16.25
CA ALA A 72 -5.34 9.38 -15.65
C ALA A 72 -4.58 10.02 -14.47
N GLY A 73 -3.28 9.75 -14.34
CA GLY A 73 -2.38 10.37 -13.38
C GLY A 73 -2.52 9.85 -11.94
N HIS A 74 -1.39 9.84 -11.23
CA HIS A 74 -1.32 9.52 -9.81
C HIS A 74 -0.16 10.30 -9.17
N PHE A 75 -0.21 10.45 -7.86
CA PHE A 75 0.87 11.08 -7.09
C PHE A 75 1.41 10.13 -6.04
N ARG A 76 2.70 9.81 -6.07
CA ARG A 76 3.31 8.86 -5.14
C ARG A 76 4.26 9.54 -4.16
N ILE A 77 4.05 9.25 -2.88
CA ILE A 77 4.96 9.63 -1.80
C ILE A 77 5.56 8.36 -1.22
N ALA A 78 6.85 8.13 -1.45
CA ALA A 78 7.59 7.03 -0.87
C ALA A 78 9.08 7.40 -0.71
N PRO A 79 9.79 6.81 0.27
CA PRO A 79 11.24 6.93 0.35
C PRO A 79 11.90 6.44 -0.94
N TYR A 80 13.00 7.08 -1.33
CA TYR A 80 13.77 6.65 -2.50
C TYR A 80 14.19 5.18 -2.36
N GLY A 81 13.87 4.37 -3.37
CA GLY A 81 14.20 2.95 -3.39
C GLY A 81 13.20 2.01 -2.69
N HIS A 82 12.11 2.51 -2.10
CA HIS A 82 11.12 1.67 -1.41
C HIS A 82 9.76 1.65 -2.13
N ASN A 83 9.26 0.44 -2.43
CA ASN A 83 7.98 0.21 -3.13
C ASN A 83 6.93 -0.53 -2.29
N VAL A 84 7.18 -0.68 -0.98
CA VAL A 84 6.33 -1.41 -0.05
C VAL A 84 6.24 -0.61 1.26
N PRO A 85 5.15 -0.78 2.05
CA PRO A 85 5.15 -0.27 3.40
C PRO A 85 6.28 -0.97 4.14
N ALA A 86 7.20 -0.19 4.74
CA ALA A 86 8.12 -0.76 5.70
C ALA A 86 7.27 -1.52 6.73
N PRO A 87 7.54 -2.83 6.98
CA PRO A 87 6.89 -3.52 8.09
C PRO A 87 7.09 -2.65 9.32
N ARG A 88 6.05 -2.52 10.15
CA ARG A 88 6.04 -1.65 11.35
C ARG A 88 7.23 -1.99 12.27
N ALA A 89 8.37 -1.38 12.01
CA ALA A 89 9.57 -1.35 12.84
C ALA A 89 9.71 0.02 13.54
N ALA A 90 8.71 0.89 13.42
CA ALA A 90 8.57 2.06 14.28
C ALA A 90 7.69 1.68 15.46
N THR A 91 8.24 0.92 16.40
CA THR A 91 7.79 1.09 17.78
C THR A 91 8.26 2.50 18.16
N CYS A 92 7.35 3.48 18.04
CA CYS A 92 7.45 4.65 18.91
C CYS A 92 7.26 4.10 20.32
N ARG A 93 8.34 3.61 20.93
CA ARG A 93 8.40 3.37 22.36
C ARG A 93 8.20 4.75 22.96
N ALA A 94 6.97 5.02 23.42
CA ALA A 94 6.68 6.19 24.21
C ALA A 94 7.74 6.24 25.32
N ALA A 95 8.55 7.29 25.28
CA ALA A 95 9.46 7.65 26.35
C ALA A 95 8.63 8.20 27.52
#